data_AF-A0A447PE21-F1
#
_entry.id   AF-A0A447PE21-F1
#
_cell.length_a   1.000
_cell.length_b   1.000
_cell.length_c   1.000
_cell.angle_alpha   90.00
_cell.angle_beta   90.00
_cell.angle_gamma   90.00
#
_symmetry.space_group_name_H-M   'P 1'
#
loop_
_entity.id
_entity.type
_entity.pdbx_description
1 polymer ?
#
loop_
_entity_poly.entity_id
_entity_poly.type
_entity_poly.pdbx_seq_one_letter_code
_entity_poly.pdbx_strand_id
1 'polypeptide(L)'
;MGTHREADLSLKRVKTMLNDKGYQEVITYSFVDPKVQQLIHPGAEALLLPNPISVEMSAMRLSLWSGLLTTVVYNQNRQQNRVRIFETGLRFVPDTQANLGIRQDLMLAGVICGNRYDEHWNLAKETVDFYD
;
A
#
# COMPACT_ATOMS: atom_id res chain seq x y z
N MET A 1 13.62 -27.76 12.84
CA MET A 1 13.02 -28.46 11.69
C MET A 1 11.85 -27.60 11.23
N GLY A 2 11.97 -26.94 10.08
CA GLY A 2 11.11 -25.81 9.70
C GLY A 2 9.64 -26.21 9.55
N THR A 3 8.75 -25.45 10.16
CA THR A 3 7.28 -25.59 10.10
C THR A 3 6.68 -25.21 8.74
N HIS A 4 7.49 -25.16 7.68
CA HIS A 4 7.04 -24.76 6.36
C HIS A 4 6.49 -25.97 5.61
N ARG A 5 5.18 -25.97 5.35
CA ARG A 5 4.57 -26.95 4.45
C ARG A 5 4.93 -26.56 3.02
N GLU A 6 5.16 -27.54 2.16
CA GLU A 6 5.50 -27.30 0.75
C GLU A 6 4.41 -26.50 0.01
N ALA A 7 3.15 -26.67 0.40
CA ALA A 7 2.02 -25.93 -0.15
C ALA A 7 1.96 -24.46 0.29
N ASP A 8 2.68 -24.06 1.34
CA ASP A 8 2.60 -22.70 1.89
C ASP A 8 3.51 -21.75 1.09
N LEU A 9 2.91 -20.75 0.44
CA LEU A 9 3.68 -19.69 -0.21
C LEU A 9 4.17 -18.67 0.82
N SER A 10 5.48 -18.61 1.02
CA SER A 10 6.08 -17.63 1.93
C SER A 10 5.88 -16.20 1.43
N LEU A 11 5.36 -15.32 2.29
CA LEU A 11 5.26 -13.89 1.99
C LEU A 11 6.64 -13.30 1.66
N LYS A 12 7.70 -13.76 2.33
CA LYS A 12 9.08 -13.32 2.03
C LYS A 12 9.47 -13.62 0.58
N ARG A 13 9.05 -14.77 0.05
CA ARG A 13 9.30 -15.16 -1.35
C ARG A 13 8.60 -14.23 -2.34
N VAL A 14 7.38 -13.77 -2.01
CA VAL A 14 6.63 -12.80 -2.80
C VAL A 14 7.31 -11.43 -2.76
N LYS A 15 7.76 -10.97 -1.59
CA LYS A 15 8.53 -9.72 -1.46
C LYS A 15 9.81 -9.74 -2.30
N THR A 16 10.55 -10.86 -2.27
CA THR A 16 11.72 -11.04 -3.15
C THR A 16 11.34 -10.94 -4.62
N MET A 17 10.24 -11.56 -5.06
CA MET A 17 9.78 -11.46 -6.45
C MET A 17 9.44 -10.01 -6.85
N LEU A 18 8.81 -9.23 -5.96
CA LEU A 18 8.53 -7.82 -6.21
C LEU A 18 9.80 -6.98 -6.29
N ASN A 19 10.78 -7.23 -5.43
CA ASN A 19 12.11 -6.61 -5.51
C ASN A 19 12.80 -6.92 -6.86
N ASP A 20 12.75 -8.18 -7.29
CA ASP A 20 13.32 -8.62 -8.58
C ASP A 20 12.63 -7.94 -9.78
N LYS A 21 11.37 -7.49 -9.61
CA LYS A 21 10.59 -6.71 -10.60
C LYS A 21 10.77 -5.20 -10.46
N GLY A 22 11.69 -4.74 -9.60
CA GLY A 22 12.03 -3.33 -9.45
C GLY A 22 11.04 -2.54 -8.58
N TYR A 23 10.32 -3.21 -7.69
CA TYR A 23 9.51 -2.54 -6.68
C TYR A 23 10.28 -2.41 -5.35
N GLN A 24 10.08 -1.30 -4.65
CA GLN A 24 10.67 -1.03 -3.35
C GLN A 24 9.64 -1.23 -2.22
N GLU A 25 10.02 -1.95 -1.17
CA GLU A 25 9.16 -2.09 0.01
C GLU A 25 9.07 -0.77 0.79
N VAL A 26 7.86 -0.40 1.20
CA VAL A 26 7.58 0.72 2.11
C VAL A 26 6.71 0.24 3.28
N ILE A 27 6.76 0.97 4.39
CA ILE A 27 5.87 0.76 5.55
C ILE A 27 5.22 2.10 5.87
N THR A 28 3.89 2.14 5.83
CA THR A 28 3.12 3.35 6.13
C THR A 28 2.37 3.21 7.45
N TYR A 29 1.94 4.34 8.02
CA TYR A 29 1.12 4.33 9.23
C TYR A 29 -0.21 3.59 8.98
N SER A 30 -0.69 2.90 10.01
CA SER A 30 -1.96 2.17 9.95
C SER A 30 -3.18 3.07 10.10
N PHE A 31 -2.97 4.28 10.62
CA PHE A 31 -3.96 5.35 10.70
C PHE A 31 -3.61 6.45 9.68
N VAL A 32 -4.63 6.93 8.98
CA VAL A 32 -4.53 7.82 7.82
C VAL A 32 -5.53 8.96 7.94
N ASP A 33 -5.39 9.95 7.05
CA ASP A 33 -6.33 11.07 6.98
C ASP A 33 -7.68 10.57 6.45
N PRO A 34 -8.78 10.69 7.23
CA PRO A 34 -10.11 10.29 6.79
C PRO A 34 -10.54 11.01 5.50
N LYS A 35 -10.09 12.26 5.27
CA LYS A 35 -10.46 13.03 4.07
C LYS A 35 -9.87 12.39 2.81
N VAL A 36 -8.59 12.04 2.85
CA VAL A 36 -7.92 11.35 1.73
C VAL A 36 -8.51 9.96 1.53
N GLN A 37 -8.75 9.22 2.62
CA GLN A 37 -9.35 7.91 2.55
C GLN A 37 -10.75 7.94 1.94
N GLN A 38 -11.56 8.95 2.25
CA GLN A 38 -12.91 9.12 1.69
C GLN A 38 -12.92 9.37 0.17
N LEU A 39 -11.86 9.99 -0.37
CA LEU A 39 -11.72 10.17 -1.82
C LEU A 39 -11.43 8.84 -2.53
N ILE A 40 -10.76 7.92 -1.86
CA ILE A 40 -10.39 6.60 -2.41
C ILE A 40 -11.52 5.59 -2.19
N HIS A 41 -12.16 5.62 -1.02
CA HIS A 41 -13.23 4.72 -0.59
C HIS A 41 -14.50 5.51 -0.23
N PRO A 42 -15.18 6.11 -1.22
CA PRO A 42 -16.33 6.96 -0.96
C PRO A 42 -17.48 6.15 -0.35
N GLY A 43 -18.03 6.66 0.75
CA GLY A 43 -19.16 6.05 1.47
C GLY A 43 -18.79 4.90 2.40
N ALA A 44 -17.52 4.51 2.48
CA ALA A 44 -17.07 3.46 3.39
C ALA A 44 -16.73 4.06 4.76
N GLU A 45 -17.41 3.59 5.81
CA GLU A 45 -17.11 4.00 7.18
C GLU A 45 -15.84 3.31 7.68
N ALA A 46 -14.93 4.10 8.25
CA ALA A 46 -13.68 3.62 8.84
C ALA A 46 -13.75 3.68 10.37
N LEU A 47 -12.97 2.83 11.05
CA LEU A 47 -12.81 2.91 12.49
C LEU A 47 -12.02 4.18 12.86
N LEU A 48 -12.65 5.12 13.55
CA LEU A 48 -12.04 6.35 14.02
C LEU A 48 -11.44 6.19 15.42
N LEU A 49 -10.30 6.81 15.64
CA LEU A 49 -9.61 6.87 16.93
C LEU A 49 -10.20 8.03 17.76
N PRO A 50 -10.67 7.78 19.01
CA PRO A 50 -11.24 8.85 19.84
C PRO A 50 -10.24 9.94 20.25
N ASN A 51 -8.98 9.56 20.50
CA ASN A 51 -7.91 10.46 20.93
C ASN A 51 -6.68 10.28 20.01
N PRO A 52 -6.72 10.80 18.77
CA PRO A 52 -5.63 10.62 17.82
C PRO A 52 -4.48 11.60 18.09
N ILE A 53 -3.28 11.27 17.60
CA ILE A 53 -2.09 12.14 17.67
C ILE A 53 -2.33 13.43 16.84
N SER A 54 -2.98 13.29 15.68
CA SER A 54 -3.46 14.41 14.86
C SER A 54 -4.73 14.02 14.09
N VAL A 55 -5.47 15.00 13.56
CA VAL A 55 -6.69 14.74 12.77
C VAL A 55 -6.37 13.99 11.47
N GLU A 56 -5.21 14.22 10.88
CA GLU A 56 -4.68 13.54 9.70
C GLU A 56 -4.24 12.10 9.99
N MET A 57 -4.27 11.67 11.26
CA MET A 57 -3.92 10.33 11.74
C MET A 57 -5.04 9.76 12.61
N SER A 58 -6.30 9.99 12.22
CA SER A 58 -7.47 9.67 13.04
C SER A 58 -8.31 8.49 12.56
N ALA A 59 -8.14 8.02 11.33
CA ALA A 59 -8.91 6.90 10.78
C ALA A 59 -8.04 5.68 10.52
N MET A 60 -8.44 4.51 10.99
CA MET A 60 -7.77 3.25 10.62
C MET A 60 -7.94 3.01 9.12
N ARG A 61 -6.87 2.52 8.48
CA ARG A 61 -6.86 2.33 7.03
C ARG A 61 -7.77 1.20 6.59
N LEU A 62 -8.70 1.49 5.67
CA LEU A 62 -9.57 0.52 5.00
C LEU A 62 -8.81 -0.30 3.95
N SER A 63 -7.72 0.26 3.42
CA SER A 63 -6.80 -0.36 2.47
C SER A 63 -5.40 0.24 2.62
N LEU A 64 -4.42 -0.35 1.94
CA LEU A 64 -3.05 0.19 1.87
C LEU A 64 -2.93 1.39 0.91
N TRP A 65 -3.94 1.68 0.08
CA TRP A 65 -3.85 2.68 -0.98
C TRP A 65 -3.66 4.11 -0.46
N SER A 66 -4.35 4.49 0.64
CA SER A 66 -4.21 5.84 1.22
C SER A 66 -2.75 6.14 1.59
N GLY A 67 -2.08 5.18 2.23
CA GLY A 67 -0.66 5.29 2.57
C GLY A 67 0.22 5.30 1.31
N LEU A 68 0.04 4.32 0.42
CA LEU A 68 0.84 4.17 -0.80
C LEU A 68 0.78 5.41 -1.71
N LEU A 69 -0.42 5.94 -1.98
CA LEU A 69 -0.60 7.13 -2.81
C LEU A 69 0.00 8.37 -2.14
N THR A 70 -0.12 8.49 -0.82
CA THR A 70 0.54 9.58 -0.07
C THR A 70 2.06 9.48 -0.18
N THR A 71 2.63 8.27 -0.16
CA THR A 71 4.06 8.04 -0.39
C THR A 71 4.49 8.40 -1.82
N VAL A 72 3.66 8.12 -2.84
CA VAL A 72 3.93 8.56 -4.21
C VAL A 72 3.98 10.08 -4.29
N VAL A 73 2.96 10.78 -3.78
CA VAL A 73 2.90 12.25 -3.77
C VAL A 73 4.09 12.84 -3.01
N TYR A 74 4.46 12.26 -1.87
CA TYR A 74 5.63 12.69 -1.08
C TYR A 74 6.93 12.67 -1.89
N ASN A 75 7.14 11.65 -2.72
CA ASN A 75 8.33 11.50 -3.57
C ASN A 75 8.27 12.40 -4.81
N GLN A 76 7.10 12.52 -5.44
CA GLN A 76 6.90 13.42 -6.59
C GLN A 76 7.14 14.88 -6.21
N ASN A 77 6.73 15.29 -5.00
CA ASN A 77 7.03 16.63 -4.46
C ASN A 77 8.55 16.87 -4.24
N ARG A 78 9.37 15.82 -4.31
CA ARG A 78 10.85 15.84 -4.27
C ARG A 78 11.47 15.52 -5.63
N GLN A 79 10.72 15.77 -6.70
CA GLN A 79 11.17 15.62 -8.10
C GLN A 79 11.49 14.17 -8.49
N GLN A 80 10.97 13.18 -7.73
CA GLN A 80 11.06 11.77 -8.07
C GLN A 80 9.75 11.32 -8.73
N ASN A 81 9.67 11.45 -10.07
CA ASN A 81 8.45 11.18 -10.82
C ASN A 81 8.13 9.69 -10.95
N ARG A 82 9.15 8.85 -11.06
CA ARG A 82 9.01 7.40 -11.17
C ARG A 82 9.03 6.77 -9.78
N VAL A 83 7.92 6.14 -9.40
CA VAL A 83 7.78 5.48 -8.09
C VAL A 83 7.18 4.10 -8.32
N ARG A 84 7.84 3.07 -7.79
CA ARG A 84 7.37 1.68 -7.82
C ARG A 84 7.53 1.10 -6.44
N ILE A 85 6.44 0.99 -5.70
CA ILE A 85 6.48 0.61 -4.29
C ILE A 85 5.41 -0.44 -3.96
N PHE A 86 5.67 -1.24 -2.95
CA PHE A 86 4.68 -2.17 -2.39
C PHE A 86 4.74 -2.16 -0.86
N GLU A 87 3.64 -2.56 -0.24
CA GLU A 87 3.54 -2.72 1.20
C GLU A 87 2.76 -4.01 1.53
N THR A 88 3.15 -4.67 2.62
CA THR A 88 2.34 -5.70 3.27
C THR A 88 1.89 -5.21 4.63
N GLY A 89 0.61 -5.32 4.95
CA GLY A 89 0.12 -4.91 6.25
C GLY A 89 -1.37 -5.18 6.43
N LEU A 90 -1.84 -4.98 7.67
CA LEU A 90 -3.25 -5.18 7.99
C LEU A 90 -4.10 -4.01 7.47
N ARG A 91 -5.29 -4.33 6.97
CA ARG A 91 -6.40 -3.38 6.83
C ARG A 91 -7.44 -3.61 7.92
N PHE A 92 -8.24 -2.59 8.20
CA PHE A 92 -9.23 -2.61 9.28
C PHE A 92 -10.59 -2.24 8.71
N VAL A 93 -11.50 -3.21 8.60
CA VAL A 93 -12.85 -3.00 8.03
C VAL A 93 -13.88 -3.27 9.13
N PRO A 94 -14.77 -2.31 9.45
CA PRO A 94 -15.86 -2.55 10.40
C PRO A 94 -16.71 -3.75 9.96
N ASP A 95 -16.86 -4.73 10.87
CA ASP A 95 -17.55 -5.99 10.59
C ASP A 95 -18.14 -6.51 11.91
N THR A 96 -19.47 -6.50 12.02
CA THR A 96 -20.19 -6.88 13.25
C THR A 96 -20.05 -8.36 13.60
N GLN A 97 -19.65 -9.20 12.64
CA GLN A 97 -19.41 -10.63 12.85
C GLN A 97 -17.96 -10.92 13.25
N ALA A 98 -17.05 -9.95 13.08
CA ALA A 98 -15.66 -10.11 13.43
C ALA A 98 -15.41 -9.87 14.93
N ASN A 99 -14.32 -10.44 15.44
CA ASN A 99 -13.89 -10.19 16.81
C ASN A 99 -13.67 -8.69 17.03
N LEU A 100 -14.18 -8.15 18.14
CA LEU A 100 -14.13 -6.72 18.48
C LEU A 100 -14.85 -5.80 17.46
N GLY A 101 -15.70 -6.34 16.58
CA GLY A 101 -16.42 -5.57 15.56
C GLY A 101 -15.55 -5.06 14.41
N ILE A 102 -14.32 -5.59 14.28
CA ILE A 102 -13.35 -5.15 13.27
C ILE A 102 -12.67 -6.35 12.60
N ARG A 103 -12.80 -6.45 11.28
CA ARG A 103 -12.07 -7.45 10.50
C ARG A 103 -10.69 -6.94 10.15
N GLN A 104 -9.68 -7.73 10.51
CA GLN A 104 -8.26 -7.44 10.27
C GLN A 104 -7.70 -8.43 9.26
N ASP A 105 -7.59 -8.00 8.01
CA ASP A 105 -7.07 -8.84 6.93
C ASP A 105 -5.65 -8.42 6.58
N LEU A 106 -4.75 -9.40 6.43
CA LEU A 106 -3.40 -9.17 5.89
C LEU A 106 -3.51 -8.91 4.39
N MET A 107 -3.03 -7.75 3.95
CA MET A 107 -3.06 -7.32 2.57
C MET A 107 -1.63 -7.17 2.03
N LEU A 108 -1.48 -7.40 0.73
CA LEU A 108 -0.34 -6.98 -0.08
C LEU A 108 -0.89 -6.02 -1.14
N ALA A 109 -0.32 -4.82 -1.24
CA ALA A 109 -0.69 -3.83 -2.24
C ALA A 109 0.56 -3.13 -2.79
N GLY A 110 0.43 -2.54 -3.97
CA GLY A 110 1.50 -1.75 -4.56
C GLY A 110 0.96 -0.68 -5.51
N VAL A 111 1.83 0.23 -5.90
CA VAL A 111 1.56 1.30 -6.85
C VAL A 111 2.79 1.52 -7.71
N ILE A 112 2.56 1.76 -9.01
CA ILE A 112 3.57 2.16 -9.98
C ILE A 112 3.12 3.42 -10.72
N CYS A 113 4.05 4.32 -10.98
CA CYS A 113 3.83 5.49 -11.83
C CYS A 113 5.14 5.94 -12.50
N GLY A 114 5.00 6.74 -13.56
CA GLY A 114 6.13 7.26 -14.33
C GLY A 114 6.52 6.35 -15.49
N ASN A 115 7.78 6.38 -15.89
CA ASN A 115 8.26 5.58 -17.01
C ASN A 115 8.48 4.12 -16.62
N ARG A 116 8.27 3.19 -17.56
CA ARG A 116 8.49 1.74 -17.39
C ARG A 116 9.92 1.47 -16.91
N TYR A 117 10.89 2.12 -17.56
CA TYR A 117 12.30 2.09 -17.22
C TYR A 117 12.79 3.49 -16.86
N ASP A 118 13.90 3.54 -16.11
CA ASP A 118 14.67 4.77 -15.97
C ASP A 118 15.30 5.18 -17.32
N GLU A 119 15.84 6.39 -17.42
CA GLU A 119 16.49 6.82 -18.66
C GLU A 119 17.63 5.88 -19.02
N HIS A 120 17.55 5.32 -20.23
CA HIS A 120 18.45 4.28 -20.68
C HIS A 120 18.73 4.45 -22.18
N TRP A 121 19.97 4.18 -22.59
CA TRP A 121 20.45 4.43 -23.96
C TRP A 121 19.78 3.57 -25.04
N ASN A 122 19.25 2.40 -24.67
CA ASN A 122 18.65 1.43 -25.59
C ASN A 122 17.13 1.24 -25.39
N LEU A 123 16.56 1.73 -24.28
CA LEU A 123 15.15 1.51 -23.97
C LEU A 123 14.34 2.76 -24.28
N ALA A 124 13.19 2.57 -24.91
CA ALA A 124 12.28 3.67 -25.22
C ALA A 124 11.72 4.30 -23.94
N LYS A 125 11.48 5.60 -23.99
CA LYS A 125 10.87 6.37 -22.91
C LYS A 125 9.34 6.23 -22.99
N GLU A 126 8.82 5.18 -22.37
CA GLU A 126 7.37 4.89 -22.31
C GLU A 126 6.87 4.95 -20.87
N THR A 127 5.69 5.55 -20.67
CA THR A 127 4.97 5.54 -19.40
C THR A 127 4.38 4.17 -19.12
N VAL A 128 4.37 3.74 -17.86
CA VAL A 128 3.72 2.48 -17.47
C VAL A 128 2.22 2.49 -17.80
N ASP A 129 1.70 1.34 -18.20
CA ASP A 129 0.28 1.12 -18.45
C ASP A 129 -0.30 0.00 -17.56
N PHE A 130 -1.53 -0.44 -17.85
CA PHE A 130 -2.23 -1.46 -17.05
C PHE A 130 -1.66 -2.88 -17.21
N TYR A 131 -0.95 -3.17 -18.30
CA TYR A 131 -0.40 -4.48 -18.63
C TYR A 131 1.03 -4.71 -18.11
N ASP A 132 1.64 -3.69 -17.51
CA ASP A 132 2.97 -3.71 -16.88
C ASP A 132 3.01 -4.28 -15.46
#